data_AF-A0A7H4MRI3-F1
#
_entry.id   AF-A0A7H4MRI3-F1
#
_cell.length_a   1.000
_cell.length_b   1.000
_cell.length_c   1.000
_cell.angle_alpha   90.00
_cell.angle_beta   90.00
_cell.angle_gamma   90.00
#
_symmetry.space_group_name_H-M   'P 1'
#
loop_
_entity.id
_entity.type
_entity.pdbx_description
1 polymer ?
#
loop_
_entity_poly.entity_id
_entity_poly.type
_entity_poly.pdbx_seq_one_letter_code
_entity_poly.pdbx_strand_id
1 'polypeptide(L)'
;MENLNTVLRAIPAPDADAMARAQHHIDGLLKPPGSLGRLEALAVQLAGMPGLGGQPQVAKKALLVMCADHGVWDEGVAISPKAVTAIQAANMTRGTTGVCVLAAQAGAQVYVIDVGIDSEPLPGVVNMRVARGCGNIARGPAMTREQGQELLLEVMRYTRALAGRALLCLVSASWGWPIPRRRRRWSAF
;
A
#
# COMPACT_ATOMS: atom_id res chain seq x y z
N MET A 1 21.27 0.64 15.77
CA MET A 1 19.84 0.44 15.48
C MET A 1 19.49 1.20 14.22
N GLU A 2 18.78 0.57 13.29
CA GLU A 2 18.28 1.24 12.09
C GLU A 2 17.19 2.25 12.47
N ASN A 3 17.38 3.51 12.10
CA ASN A 3 16.41 4.60 12.30
C ASN A 3 15.88 5.11 10.94
N LEU A 4 14.83 5.93 10.96
CA LEU A 4 14.14 6.36 9.75
C LEU A 4 15.06 7.10 8.77
N ASN A 5 15.96 7.95 9.28
CA ASN A 5 16.91 8.69 8.45
C ASN A 5 17.87 7.75 7.71
N THR A 6 18.33 6.68 8.36
CA THR A 6 19.18 5.67 7.72
C THR A 6 18.46 4.98 6.57
N VAL A 7 17.19 4.60 6.75
CA VAL A 7 16.39 3.94 5.70
C VAL A 7 16.14 4.89 4.53
N LEU A 8 15.75 6.14 4.81
CA LEU A 8 15.48 7.14 3.78
C LEU A 8 16.71 7.48 2.94
N ARG A 9 17.90 7.57 3.56
CA ARG A 9 19.16 7.82 2.85
C ARG A 9 19.62 6.64 1.99
N ALA A 10 19.15 5.44 2.29
CA ALA A 10 19.51 4.24 1.55
C ALA A 10 18.62 4.00 0.31
N ILE A 11 17.60 4.84 0.06
CA ILE A 11 16.77 4.76 -1.15
C ILE A 11 17.62 5.19 -2.35
N PRO A 12 17.92 4.29 -3.30
CA PRO A 12 18.78 4.61 -4.42
C PRO A 12 18.03 5.45 -5.47
N ALA A 13 18.77 6.27 -6.21
CA ALA A 13 18.25 6.85 -7.44
C ALA A 13 18.01 5.75 -8.50
N PRO A 14 17.11 5.97 -9.47
CA PRO A 14 16.98 5.08 -10.62
C PRO A 14 18.29 4.95 -11.40
N ASP A 15 18.57 3.76 -11.93
CA ASP A 15 19.71 3.45 -12.79
C ASP A 15 19.48 4.01 -14.20
N ALA A 16 20.09 5.17 -14.49
CA ALA A 16 19.98 5.85 -15.77
C ALA A 16 20.51 5.02 -16.95
N ASP A 17 21.57 4.23 -16.74
CA ASP A 17 22.16 3.41 -17.81
C ASP A 17 21.25 2.23 -18.15
N ALA A 18 20.62 1.61 -17.14
CA ALA A 18 19.62 0.58 -17.36
C ALA A 18 18.39 1.11 -18.11
N MET A 19 17.93 2.31 -17.74
CA MET A 19 16.84 2.98 -18.46
C MET A 19 17.20 3.24 -19.93
N ALA A 20 18.41 3.75 -20.21
CA ALA A 20 18.87 4.01 -21.57
C ALA A 20 18.98 2.72 -22.40
N ARG A 21 19.54 1.64 -21.82
CA ARG A 21 19.58 0.31 -22.47
C ARG A 21 18.18 -0.22 -22.78
N ALA A 22 17.23 -0.06 -21.85
CA ALA A 22 15.85 -0.49 -22.05
C ALA A 22 15.15 0.30 -23.16
N GLN A 23 15.33 1.62 -23.20
CA GLN A 23 14.78 2.47 -24.26
C GLN A 23 15.31 2.07 -25.63
N HIS A 24 16.64 1.92 -25.77
CA HIS A 24 17.26 1.47 -27.02
C HIS A 24 16.74 0.11 -27.47
N HIS A 25 16.56 -0.84 -26.54
CA HIS A 25 15.98 -2.14 -26.85
C HIS A 25 14.53 -2.01 -27.35
N ILE A 26 13.70 -1.23 -26.67
CA ILE A 26 12.27 -1.06 -26.98
C ILE A 26 12.07 -0.37 -28.34
N ASP A 27 12.92 0.60 -28.70
CA ASP A 27 12.87 1.29 -29.98
C ASP A 27 13.26 0.39 -31.17
N GLY A 28 14.08 -0.64 -30.91
CA GLY A 28 14.46 -1.64 -31.90
C GLY A 28 13.47 -2.81 -32.08
N LEU A 29 12.38 -2.86 -31.31
CA LEU A 29 11.36 -3.90 -31.46
C LEU A 29 10.58 -3.73 -32.77
N LEU A 30 9.97 -4.82 -33.26
CA LEU A 30 9.16 -4.82 -34.48
C LEU A 30 7.80 -4.13 -34.27
N LYS A 31 7.85 -2.81 -34.11
CA LYS A 31 6.73 -1.88 -33.94
C LYS A 31 7.19 -0.49 -34.37
N PRO A 32 6.31 0.42 -34.81
CA PRO A 32 6.70 1.82 -34.94
C PRO A 32 7.19 2.38 -33.58
N PRO A 33 8.29 3.14 -33.53
CA PRO A 33 8.77 3.75 -32.30
C PRO A 33 7.66 4.51 -31.55
N GLY A 34 7.54 4.30 -30.24
CA GLY A 34 6.52 4.93 -29.40
C GLY A 34 5.08 4.42 -29.55
N SER A 35 4.80 3.47 -30.45
CA SER A 35 3.42 3.01 -30.73
C SER A 35 2.72 2.31 -29.55
N LEU A 36 3.45 1.79 -28.56
CA LEU A 36 2.87 1.22 -27.33
C LEU A 36 2.73 2.27 -26.20
N GLY A 37 3.13 3.52 -26.44
CA GLY A 37 2.92 4.67 -25.56
C GLY A 37 3.36 4.44 -24.12
N ARG A 38 2.41 4.48 -23.18
CA ARG A 38 2.69 4.36 -21.74
C ARG A 38 3.31 3.02 -21.33
N LEU A 39 3.13 1.96 -22.12
CA LEU A 39 3.75 0.67 -21.82
C LEU A 39 5.27 0.72 -22.01
N GLU A 40 5.75 1.47 -23.00
CA GLU A 40 7.20 1.68 -23.23
C GLU A 40 7.81 2.45 -22.06
N ALA A 41 7.17 3.57 -21.67
CA ALA A 41 7.60 4.38 -20.54
C ALA A 41 7.62 3.58 -19.23
N LEU A 42 6.63 2.71 -19.00
CA LEU A 42 6.58 1.84 -17.83
C LEU A 42 7.73 0.81 -17.84
N ALA A 43 8.02 0.19 -18.98
CA ALA A 43 9.11 -0.78 -19.10
C ALA A 43 10.48 -0.14 -18.82
N VAL A 44 10.72 1.08 -19.32
CA VAL A 44 11.94 1.86 -19.03
C VAL A 44 12.01 2.22 -17.55
N GLN A 45 10.91 2.68 -16.95
CA GLN A 45 10.87 3.01 -15.52
C GLN A 45 11.20 1.79 -14.65
N LEU A 46 10.64 0.62 -14.98
CA LEU A 46 10.94 -0.64 -14.29
C LEU A 46 12.41 -1.03 -14.43
N ALA A 47 12.97 -0.95 -15.65
CA ALA A 47 14.39 -1.22 -15.86
C ALA A 47 15.32 -0.33 -15.01
N GLY A 48 14.90 0.90 -14.73
CA GLY A 48 15.63 1.82 -13.85
C GLY A 48 15.58 1.50 -12.37
N MET A 49 14.75 0.58 -11.88
CA MET A 49 14.71 0.26 -10.45
C MET A 49 15.88 -0.68 -10.11
N PRO A 50 16.85 -0.32 -9.25
CA PRO A 50 18.03 -1.15 -9.03
C PRO A 50 17.73 -2.54 -8.48
N GLY A 51 16.65 -2.68 -7.69
CA GLY A 51 16.16 -3.98 -7.21
C GLY A 51 15.68 -4.95 -8.30
N LEU A 52 15.51 -4.46 -9.54
CA LEU A 52 15.15 -5.25 -10.73
C LEU A 52 16.35 -5.73 -11.55
N GLY A 53 17.57 -5.31 -11.20
CA GLY A 53 18.78 -5.70 -11.95
C GLY A 53 18.76 -5.28 -13.42
N GLY A 54 18.05 -4.20 -13.76
CA GLY A 54 17.93 -3.71 -15.14
C GLY A 54 16.93 -4.46 -16.02
N GLN A 55 16.15 -5.41 -15.47
CA GLN A 55 15.19 -6.21 -16.23
C GLN A 55 13.75 -5.94 -15.76
N PRO A 56 12.81 -5.55 -16.65
CA PRO A 56 11.43 -5.25 -16.27
C PRO A 56 10.57 -6.53 -16.11
N GLN A 57 11.01 -7.49 -15.28
CA GLN A 57 10.35 -8.79 -15.10
C GLN A 57 9.78 -8.98 -13.70
N VAL A 58 8.44 -9.06 -13.55
CA VAL A 58 7.75 -9.18 -12.25
C VAL A 58 7.31 -10.61 -11.93
N ALA A 59 8.10 -11.35 -11.16
CA ALA A 59 7.82 -12.76 -10.81
C ALA A 59 6.74 -12.93 -9.74
N LYS A 60 6.85 -12.23 -8.59
CA LYS A 60 5.85 -12.28 -7.50
C LYS A 60 5.37 -10.89 -7.13
N LYS A 61 4.09 -10.79 -6.78
CA LYS A 61 3.40 -9.54 -6.47
C LYS A 61 2.75 -9.66 -5.10
N ALA A 62 2.82 -8.61 -4.29
CA ALA A 62 2.09 -8.53 -3.05
C ALA A 62 1.27 -7.26 -2.98
N LEU A 63 0.13 -7.40 -2.33
CA LEU A 63 -0.72 -6.31 -1.93
C LEU A 63 -0.73 -6.27 -0.40
N LEU A 64 -0.24 -5.19 0.18
CA LEU A 64 -0.28 -4.98 1.63
C LEU A 64 -1.49 -4.08 1.93
N VAL A 65 -2.44 -4.61 2.68
CA VAL A 65 -3.65 -3.90 3.09
C VAL A 65 -3.53 -3.51 4.55
N MET A 66 -3.38 -2.21 4.80
CA MET A 66 -3.26 -1.64 6.15
C MET A 66 -4.65 -1.34 6.71
N CYS A 67 -4.98 -1.93 7.84
CA CYS A 67 -6.30 -1.84 8.47
C CYS A 67 -6.20 -1.10 9.82
N ALA A 68 -7.01 -0.06 10.00
CA ALA A 68 -7.12 0.68 11.26
C ALA A 68 -8.49 1.38 11.41
N ASP A 69 -8.89 1.62 12.65
CA ASP A 69 -10.03 2.48 12.98
C ASP A 69 -9.58 3.90 13.33
N HIS A 70 -10.49 4.86 13.17
CA HIS A 70 -10.18 6.28 13.36
C HIS A 70 -11.13 6.92 14.37
N GLY A 71 -10.58 7.61 15.38
CA GLY A 71 -11.38 8.27 16.42
C GLY A 71 -12.31 9.37 15.89
N VAL A 72 -12.02 9.94 14.73
CA VAL A 72 -12.91 10.94 14.09
C VAL A 72 -14.23 10.31 13.60
N TRP A 73 -14.36 8.98 13.61
CA TRP A 73 -15.66 8.31 13.45
C TRP A 73 -16.72 8.84 14.41
N ASP A 74 -16.33 9.24 15.64
CA ASP A 74 -17.21 9.81 16.67
C ASP A 74 -17.88 11.13 16.23
N GLU A 75 -17.33 11.81 15.22
CA GLU A 75 -17.90 13.04 14.65
C GLU A 75 -19.01 12.77 13.61
N GLY A 76 -19.45 11.51 13.47
CA GLY A 76 -20.57 11.13 12.60
C GLY A 76 -20.29 11.27 11.10
N VAL A 77 -19.01 11.32 10.72
CA VAL A 77 -18.57 11.51 9.33
C VAL A 77 -18.69 10.24 8.49
N ALA A 78 -18.74 9.06 9.10
CA ALA A 78 -18.87 7.76 8.41
C ALA A 78 -20.34 7.32 8.27
N ILE A 79 -20.66 6.66 7.14
CA ILE A 79 -21.97 6.01 6.95
C ILE A 79 -22.06 4.62 7.58
N SER A 80 -20.92 3.95 7.74
CA SER A 80 -20.84 2.56 8.19
C SER A 80 -20.54 2.47 9.69
N PRO A 81 -21.03 1.43 10.38
CA PRO A 81 -20.62 1.12 11.74
C PRO A 81 -19.11 0.88 11.84
N LYS A 82 -18.50 1.29 12.96
CA LYS A 82 -17.06 1.12 13.22
C LYS A 82 -16.60 -0.33 13.09
N ALA A 83 -17.41 -1.28 13.56
CA ALA A 83 -17.12 -2.72 13.52
C ALA A 83 -16.87 -3.30 12.10
N VAL A 84 -17.28 -2.59 11.04
CA VAL A 84 -17.06 -3.04 9.65
C VAL A 84 -15.56 -3.18 9.33
N THR A 85 -14.68 -2.41 9.98
CA THR A 85 -13.23 -2.53 9.80
C THR A 85 -12.73 -3.94 10.16
N ALA A 86 -13.04 -4.41 11.37
CA ALA A 86 -12.66 -5.75 11.83
C ALA A 86 -13.31 -6.87 11.00
N ILE A 87 -14.59 -6.72 10.66
CA ILE A 87 -15.33 -7.69 9.84
C ILE A 87 -14.68 -7.83 8.46
N GLN A 88 -14.31 -6.72 7.81
CA GLN A 88 -13.68 -6.76 6.49
C GLN A 88 -12.26 -7.28 6.53
N ALA A 89 -11.47 -6.96 7.56
CA ALA A 89 -10.15 -7.56 7.75
C ALA A 89 -10.25 -9.10 7.86
N ALA A 90 -11.22 -9.63 8.61
CA ALA A 90 -11.51 -11.06 8.67
C ALA A 90 -12.08 -11.64 7.36
N ASN A 91 -12.78 -10.85 6.54
CA ASN A 91 -13.17 -11.27 5.18
C ASN A 91 -11.96 -11.37 4.25
N MET A 92 -10.96 -10.49 4.40
CA MET A 92 -9.75 -10.54 3.57
C MET A 92 -8.92 -11.80 3.86
N THR A 93 -8.85 -12.27 5.12
CA THR A 93 -8.19 -13.55 5.44
C THR A 93 -8.91 -14.76 4.83
N ARG A 94 -10.20 -14.63 4.55
CA ARG A 94 -11.01 -15.64 3.84
C ARG A 94 -10.95 -15.52 2.31
N GLY A 95 -10.30 -14.50 1.78
CA GLY A 95 -10.18 -14.29 0.33
C GLY A 95 -11.46 -13.81 -0.38
N THR A 96 -12.49 -13.38 0.35
CA THR A 96 -13.83 -13.10 -0.21
C THR A 96 -14.08 -11.64 -0.57
N THR A 97 -13.15 -10.74 -0.26
CA THR A 97 -13.31 -9.32 -0.60
C THR A 97 -12.96 -9.06 -2.05
N GLY A 98 -13.47 -7.96 -2.62
CA GLY A 98 -13.15 -7.58 -4.00
C GLY A 98 -11.64 -7.45 -4.26
N VAL A 99 -10.89 -6.97 -3.27
CA VAL A 99 -9.43 -6.84 -3.40
C VAL A 99 -8.73 -8.20 -3.44
N CYS A 100 -9.25 -9.20 -2.72
CA CYS A 100 -8.74 -10.58 -2.79
C CYS A 100 -8.97 -11.20 -4.18
N VAL A 101 -10.16 -10.99 -4.77
CA VAL A 101 -10.48 -11.52 -6.11
C VAL A 101 -9.61 -10.87 -7.18
N LEU A 102 -9.46 -9.54 -7.15
CA LEU A 102 -8.61 -8.82 -8.10
C LEU A 102 -7.12 -9.18 -7.93
N ALA A 103 -6.66 -9.35 -6.69
CA ALA A 103 -5.29 -9.78 -6.42
C ALA A 103 -5.04 -11.20 -6.95
N ALA A 104 -5.97 -12.13 -6.73
CA ALA A 104 -5.88 -13.48 -7.28
C ALA A 104 -5.81 -13.47 -8.81
N GLN A 105 -6.68 -12.70 -9.48
CA GLN A 105 -6.65 -12.54 -10.94
C GLN A 105 -5.33 -11.94 -11.43
N ALA A 106 -4.76 -11.00 -10.67
CA ALA A 106 -3.48 -10.40 -10.97
C ALA A 106 -2.27 -11.26 -10.56
N GLY A 107 -2.47 -12.45 -9.97
CA GLY A 107 -1.39 -13.29 -9.44
C GLY A 107 -0.60 -12.62 -8.30
N ALA A 108 -1.28 -11.85 -7.45
CA ALA A 108 -0.73 -11.14 -6.31
C ALA A 108 -1.22 -11.73 -4.98
N GLN A 109 -0.32 -11.84 -4.02
CA GLN A 109 -0.64 -12.30 -2.66
C GLN A 109 -1.11 -11.12 -1.80
N VAL A 110 -2.24 -11.29 -1.10
CA VAL A 110 -2.76 -10.29 -0.16
C VAL A 110 -2.21 -10.53 1.23
N TYR A 111 -1.64 -9.47 1.84
CA TYR A 111 -1.21 -9.44 3.23
C TYR A 111 -2.08 -8.43 3.96
N VAL A 112 -2.91 -8.92 4.88
CA VAL A 112 -3.75 -8.08 5.73
C VAL A 112 -2.95 -7.72 6.96
N ILE A 113 -2.80 -6.44 7.24
CA ILE A 113 -1.96 -5.92 8.32
C ILE A 113 -2.82 -5.02 9.19
N ASP A 114 -3.01 -5.41 10.44
CA ASP A 114 -3.67 -4.60 11.45
C ASP A 114 -2.64 -3.65 12.05
N VAL A 115 -2.82 -2.35 11.78
CA VAL A 115 -2.01 -1.26 12.34
C VAL A 115 -2.78 -0.45 13.39
N GLY A 116 -4.05 -0.75 13.62
CA GLY A 116 -4.89 0.06 14.50
C GLY A 116 -6.38 -0.30 14.58
N ILE A 117 -6.80 -1.54 14.36
CA ILE A 117 -8.22 -1.93 14.43
C ILE A 117 -8.71 -1.89 15.89
N ASP A 118 -9.88 -1.29 16.12
CA ASP A 118 -10.56 -1.25 17.42
C ASP A 118 -11.33 -2.55 17.69
N SER A 119 -10.59 -3.64 17.88
CA SER A 119 -11.12 -4.96 18.21
C SER A 119 -10.11 -5.79 18.99
N GLU A 120 -10.44 -7.03 19.35
CA GLU A 120 -9.40 -8.03 19.67
C GLU A 120 -8.54 -8.34 18.43
N PRO A 121 -7.31 -8.84 18.58
CA PRO A 121 -6.51 -9.33 17.47
C PRO A 121 -7.25 -10.38 16.63
N LEU A 122 -7.13 -10.28 15.30
CA LEU A 122 -7.84 -11.14 14.37
C LEU A 122 -6.93 -12.28 13.88
N PRO A 123 -7.38 -13.56 13.91
CA PRO A 123 -6.61 -14.67 13.36
C PRO A 123 -6.30 -14.47 11.87
N GLY A 124 -5.08 -14.79 11.46
CA GLY A 124 -4.62 -14.67 10.06
C GLY A 124 -4.28 -13.26 9.60
N VAL A 125 -4.37 -12.26 10.48
CA VAL A 125 -3.97 -10.87 10.21
C VAL A 125 -2.59 -10.61 10.83
N VAL A 126 -1.70 -9.95 10.09
CA VAL A 126 -0.39 -9.53 10.61
C VAL A 126 -0.60 -8.42 11.63
N ASN A 127 -0.09 -8.61 12.85
CA ASN A 127 -0.28 -7.65 13.92
C ASN A 127 0.91 -6.66 13.98
N MET A 128 0.64 -5.40 13.64
CA MET A 128 1.53 -4.23 13.82
C MET A 128 0.74 -3.12 14.53
N ARG A 129 -0.17 -3.50 15.42
CA ARG A 129 -1.18 -2.60 15.96
C ARG A 129 -0.55 -1.57 16.90
N VAL A 130 -0.68 -0.29 16.55
CA VAL A 130 -0.20 0.83 17.38
C VAL A 130 -1.12 1.09 18.57
N ALA A 131 -2.42 1.07 18.34
CA ALA A 131 -3.47 1.31 19.35
C ALA A 131 -4.81 0.72 18.87
N ARG A 132 -5.84 0.71 19.73
CA ARG A 132 -7.22 0.44 19.31
C ARG A 132 -7.84 1.69 18.70
N GLY A 133 -7.65 1.86 17.40
CA GLY A 133 -7.97 3.08 16.68
C GLY A 133 -7.01 4.24 16.97
N CYS A 134 -6.93 5.19 16.04
CA CYS A 134 -6.20 6.43 16.27
C CYS A 134 -7.03 7.47 17.04
N GLY A 135 -6.39 8.50 17.58
CA GLY A 135 -7.05 9.65 18.19
C GLY A 135 -8.00 10.38 17.23
N ASN A 136 -8.97 11.09 17.79
CA ASN A 136 -9.91 11.90 17.02
C ASN A 136 -9.23 13.19 16.54
N ILE A 137 -8.98 13.27 15.22
CA ILE A 137 -8.28 14.38 14.59
C ILE A 137 -9.01 15.74 14.67
N ALA A 138 -10.31 15.74 14.96
CA ALA A 138 -11.06 16.97 15.21
C ALA A 138 -10.77 17.58 16.58
N ARG A 139 -10.19 16.81 17.51
CA ARG A 139 -9.96 17.20 18.91
C ARG A 139 -8.48 17.22 19.31
N GLY A 140 -7.60 16.63 18.49
CA GLY A 140 -6.18 16.52 18.79
C GLY A 140 -5.45 15.66 17.76
N PRO A 141 -4.20 15.24 18.04
CA PRO A 141 -3.43 14.41 17.11
C PRO A 141 -4.00 12.99 17.01
N ALA A 142 -3.83 12.35 15.84
CA ALA A 142 -4.19 10.94 15.64
C ALA A 142 -3.30 9.99 16.44
N MET A 143 -2.02 10.35 16.62
CA MET A 143 -0.99 9.57 17.30
C MET A 143 0.17 10.50 17.66
N THR A 144 1.08 10.06 18.52
CA THR A 144 2.34 10.78 18.75
C THR A 144 3.27 10.67 17.55
N ARG A 145 4.27 11.55 17.48
CA ARG A 145 5.27 11.50 16.41
C ARG A 145 6.08 10.21 16.47
N GLU A 146 6.39 9.77 17.68
CA GLU A 146 7.16 8.56 17.98
C GLU A 146 6.41 7.31 17.50
N GLN A 147 5.11 7.21 17.80
CA GLN A 147 4.24 6.13 17.29
C GLN A 147 4.23 6.09 15.76
N GLY A 148 4.13 7.25 15.10
CA GLY A 148 4.17 7.32 13.64
C GLY A 148 5.52 6.87 13.07
N GLN A 149 6.64 7.26 13.68
CA GLN A 149 7.98 6.88 13.23
C GLN A 149 8.26 5.38 13.46
N GLU A 150 7.79 4.82 14.57
CA GLU A 150 7.92 3.40 14.87
C GLU A 150 7.13 2.54 13.86
N LEU A 151 5.87 2.90 13.60
CA LEU A 151 5.05 2.19 12.61
C LEU A 151 5.65 2.29 11.20
N LEU A 152 6.18 3.46 10.80
CA LEU A 152 6.88 3.60 9.52
C LEU A 152 8.06 2.63 9.41
N LEU A 153 8.89 2.55 10.46
CA LEU A 153 10.04 1.66 10.48
C LEU A 153 9.65 0.18 10.45
N GLU A 154 8.62 -0.20 11.22
CA GLU A 154 8.12 -1.57 11.26
C GLU A 154 7.59 -2.02 9.89
N VAL A 155 6.75 -1.20 9.25
CA VAL A 155 6.21 -1.47 7.92
C VAL A 155 7.30 -1.49 6.85
N MET A 156 8.29 -0.59 6.92
CA MET A 156 9.45 -0.60 6.00
C MET A 156 10.26 -1.89 6.12
N ARG A 157 10.53 -2.36 7.34
CA ARG A 157 11.24 -3.62 7.58
C ARG A 157 10.45 -4.82 7.06
N TYR A 158 9.15 -4.86 7.34
CA TYR A 158 8.28 -5.91 6.82
C TYR A 158 8.27 -5.95 5.29
N THR A 159 8.14 -4.78 4.67
CA THR A 159 8.15 -4.62 3.21
C THR A 159 9.47 -5.11 2.60
N ARG A 160 10.62 -4.77 3.20
CA ARG A 160 11.94 -5.25 2.77
C ARG A 160 12.10 -6.76 2.94
N ALA A 161 11.58 -7.32 4.04
CA ALA A 161 11.58 -8.76 4.26
C ALA A 161 10.76 -9.52 3.20
N LEU A 162 9.66 -8.92 2.72
CA LEU A 162 8.91 -9.46 1.59
C LEU A 162 9.69 -9.34 0.27
N ALA A 163 10.31 -8.17 0.00
CA ALA A 163 11.12 -7.97 -1.22
C ALA A 163 12.25 -9.01 -1.34
N GLY A 164 12.93 -9.34 -0.23
CA GLY A 164 13.95 -10.39 -0.18
C GLY A 164 13.47 -11.80 -0.53
N ARG A 165 12.14 -12.05 -0.57
CA ARG A 165 11.54 -13.33 -0.97
C ARG A 165 11.20 -13.40 -2.47
N ALA A 166 11.89 -12.58 -3.28
CA ALA A 166 11.67 -12.36 -4.71
C ALA A 166 10.31 -11.72 -5.02
N LEU A 167 9.86 -10.83 -4.14
CA LEU A 167 8.64 -10.05 -4.33
C LEU A 167 8.96 -8.70 -4.96
N LEU A 168 8.20 -8.32 -5.97
CA LEU A 168 8.66 -7.28 -6.88
C LEU A 168 7.65 -6.18 -7.24
N CYS A 169 6.37 -6.42 -7.00
CA CYS A 169 5.39 -5.33 -7.00
C CYS A 169 4.71 -5.28 -5.65
N LEU A 170 4.69 -4.10 -5.07
CA LEU A 170 4.00 -3.78 -3.83
C LEU A 170 2.93 -2.77 -4.15
N VAL A 171 1.68 -3.16 -3.93
CA VAL A 171 0.55 -2.24 -3.97
C VAL A 171 0.10 -2.03 -2.54
N SER A 172 -0.12 -0.79 -2.14
CA SER A 172 -0.69 -0.46 -0.83
C SER A 172 -2.18 -0.13 -1.00
N ALA A 173 -2.98 -0.67 -0.09
CA ALA A 173 -4.37 -0.26 0.09
C ALA A 173 -4.60 0.01 1.57
N SER A 174 -5.43 1.01 1.89
CA SER A 174 -5.86 1.26 3.26
C SER A 174 -7.33 0.87 3.40
N TRP A 175 -7.68 0.33 4.57
CA TRP A 175 -9.05 0.12 4.98
C TRP A 175 -9.27 0.72 6.35
N GLY A 176 -10.18 1.68 6.43
CA GLY A 176 -10.51 2.41 7.64
C GLY A 176 -11.56 3.47 7.35
N TRP A 177 -12.56 3.59 8.23
CA TRP A 177 -13.58 4.63 8.12
C TRP A 177 -13.06 5.90 8.81
N PRO A 178 -13.09 7.06 8.12
CA PRO A 178 -14.37 7.62 7.71
C PRO A 178 -14.39 8.13 6.27
N ILE A 179 -15.21 7.51 5.42
CA ILE A 179 -15.60 8.10 4.13
C ILE A 179 -16.71 9.13 4.42
N PRO A 180 -16.50 10.43 4.12
CA PRO A 180 -17.42 11.49 4.52
C PRO A 180 -18.82 11.31 3.90
N ARG A 181 -19.86 11.50 4.71
CA ARG A 181 -21.23 11.78 4.22
C ARG A 181 -21.20 13.07 3.38
N ARG A 182 -21.17 12.97 2.05
CA ARG A 182 -21.53 14.11 1.19
C ARG A 182 -23.03 14.40 1.37
N ARG A 183 -23.40 15.21 2.35
CA ARG A 183 -24.66 15.97 2.32
C ARG A 183 -24.44 17.25 1.51
N ARG A 184 -24.40 17.14 0.18
CA ARG A 184 -24.72 18.28 -0.68
C ARG A 184 -26.19 18.14 -1.10
N ARG A 185 -27.08 18.72 -0.28
CA ARG A 185 -28.35 19.21 -0.82
C ARG A 185 -27.98 20.36 -1.74
N TRP A 186 -28.14 20.17 -3.04
CA TRP A 186 -28.28 21.30 -3.95
C TRP A 186 -29.65 21.90 -3.66
N SER A 187 -29.69 22.94 -2.83
CA SER A 187 -30.81 23.88 -2.86
C SER A 187 -30.59 24.78 -4.06
N ALA A 188 -31.29 24.48 -5.15
CA ALA A 188 -31.51 25.42 -6.23
C ALA A 188 -32.52 26.46 -5.73
N PHE A 189 -32.04 27.67 -5.46
CA PHE A 189 -32.75 28.94 -5.62
C PHE A 189 -31.69 29.98 -5.99
#